data_AF-A0A2V7V3X1-F1
#
_entry.id   AF-A0A2V7V3X1-F1
#
_cell.length_a   1.000
_cell.length_b   1.000
_cell.length_c   1.000
_cell.angle_alpha   90.00
_cell.angle_beta   90.00
_cell.angle_gamma   90.00
#
_symmetry.space_group_name_H-M   'P 1'
#
loop_
_entity.id
_entity.type
_entity.pdbx_description
1 polymer ?
#
loop_
_entity_poly.entity_id
_entity_poly.type
_entity_poly.pdbx_seq_one_letter_code
_entity_poly.pdbx_strand_id
1 'polypeptide(L)'
;MRDIYLKHRQRRIAEANTHSMTIWYARDEMRRATGLSDAELSRRLGKMSITMFARHPGLYLRGVARSWVLFWAVPKDWRPAFARLPASGSVLRVLWWCEAWVFRVAYVLFLAVSLPVLWCAAANRRRRPNPWLTAGLMVAAVLLSSCIQALLEYGENARYALPTQPLATAALVMVAFSWRRRIESPSPAPKISG
;
A
#
# COMPACT_ATOMS: atom_id res chain seq x y z
N MET A 1 29.54 3.42 -12.29
CA MET A 1 28.24 3.48 -11.58
C MET A 1 27.40 2.22 -11.78
N ARG A 2 27.04 1.85 -13.02
CA ARG A 2 26.27 0.62 -13.30
C ARG A 2 26.88 -0.62 -12.63
N ASP A 3 28.17 -0.84 -12.86
CA ASP A 3 28.81 -2.09 -12.42
C ASP A 3 28.93 -2.15 -10.88
N ILE A 4 29.16 -1.00 -10.23
CA ILE A 4 29.08 -0.86 -8.76
C ILE A 4 27.68 -1.24 -8.27
N TYR A 5 26.61 -0.70 -8.90
CA TYR A 5 25.23 -1.05 -8.53
C TYR A 5 24.97 -2.55 -8.69
N LEU A 6 25.38 -3.15 -9.83
CA LEU A 6 25.15 -4.56 -10.13
C LEU A 6 25.89 -5.50 -9.16
N LYS A 7 27.11 -5.14 -8.77
CA LYS A 7 27.88 -5.85 -7.73
C LYS A 7 27.11 -5.89 -6.40
N HIS A 8 26.66 -4.73 -5.91
CA HIS A 8 25.89 -4.64 -4.67
C HIS A 8 24.52 -5.33 -4.78
N ARG A 9 23.87 -5.21 -5.94
CA ARG A 9 22.60 -5.90 -6.22
C ARG A 9 22.76 -7.41 -6.14
N GLN A 10 23.79 -7.97 -6.78
CA GLN A 10 24.01 -9.41 -6.81
C GLN A 10 24.27 -9.94 -5.39
N ARG A 11 25.07 -9.21 -4.61
CA ARG A 11 25.32 -9.51 -3.20
C ARG A 11 24.02 -9.51 -2.38
N ARG A 12 23.17 -8.49 -2.53
CA ARG A 12 21.88 -8.38 -1.82
C ARG A 12 20.91 -9.49 -2.18
N ILE A 13 20.85 -9.88 -3.45
CA ILE A 13 20.04 -11.01 -3.90
C ILE A 13 20.56 -12.30 -3.26
N ALA A 14 21.88 -12.50 -3.20
CA ALA A 14 22.47 -13.69 -2.57
C ALA A 14 22.22 -13.76 -1.06
N GLU A 15 22.31 -12.63 -0.34
CA GLU A 15 22.18 -12.59 1.12
C GLU A 15 20.72 -12.55 1.62
N ALA A 16 19.85 -11.82 0.93
CA ALA A 16 18.52 -11.48 1.42
C ALA A 16 17.38 -11.79 0.43
N ASN A 17 17.69 -12.41 -0.71
CA ASN A 17 16.74 -12.71 -1.79
C ASN A 17 15.91 -11.49 -2.23
N THR A 18 16.49 -10.30 -2.12
CA THR A 18 15.89 -9.03 -2.52
C THR A 18 16.96 -8.09 -3.05
N HIS A 19 16.60 -7.20 -3.97
CA HIS A 19 17.46 -6.09 -4.38
C HIS A 19 16.96 -4.74 -3.86
N SER A 20 15.90 -4.73 -3.03
CA SER A 20 15.44 -3.53 -2.37
C SER A 20 16.55 -2.92 -1.51
N MET A 21 16.55 -1.59 -1.46
CA MET A 21 17.53 -0.78 -0.72
C MET A 21 18.98 -0.92 -1.20
N THR A 22 19.27 -1.59 -2.34
CA THR A 22 20.65 -1.74 -2.88
C THR A 22 21.39 -0.42 -2.98
N ILE A 23 20.68 0.67 -3.29
CA ILE A 23 21.30 1.99 -3.43
C ILE A 23 22.00 2.48 -2.16
N TRP A 24 21.50 2.12 -0.97
CA TRP A 24 22.10 2.53 0.29
C TRP A 24 23.45 1.86 0.53
N TYR A 25 23.61 0.61 0.08
CA TYR A 25 24.87 -0.12 0.16
C TYR A 25 25.88 0.33 -0.91
N ALA A 26 25.38 0.72 -2.09
CA ALA A 26 26.22 1.14 -3.20
C ALA A 26 26.67 2.60 -3.11
N ARG A 27 25.98 3.45 -2.32
CA ARG A 27 26.15 4.90 -2.31
C ARG A 27 27.59 5.33 -2.06
N ASP A 28 28.22 4.85 -1.00
CA ASP A 28 29.55 5.33 -0.60
C ASP A 28 30.62 4.94 -1.61
N GLU A 29 30.54 3.74 -2.19
CA GLU A 29 31.43 3.29 -3.27
C GLU A 29 31.21 4.11 -4.55
N MET A 30 29.96 4.41 -4.90
CA MET A 30 29.65 5.28 -6.04
C MET A 30 30.18 6.70 -5.86
N ARG A 31 30.07 7.27 -4.66
CA ARG A 31 30.60 8.60 -4.36
C ARG A 31 32.11 8.63 -4.51
N ARG A 32 32.81 7.70 -3.87
CA ARG A 32 34.28 7.60 -3.98
C ARG A 32 34.73 7.42 -5.43
N ALA A 33 34.02 6.62 -6.21
CA ALA A 33 34.36 6.36 -7.61
C ALA A 33 34.03 7.53 -8.57
N THR A 34 33.12 8.43 -8.21
CA THR A 34 32.68 9.52 -9.10
C THR A 34 33.09 10.91 -8.63
N GLY A 35 33.50 11.07 -7.38
CA GLY A 35 33.76 12.38 -6.77
C GLY A 35 32.50 13.23 -6.54
N LEU A 36 31.30 12.71 -6.81
CA LEU A 36 30.05 13.46 -6.71
C LEU A 36 29.59 13.62 -5.24
N SER A 37 28.97 14.77 -4.95
CA SER A 37 28.20 14.95 -3.73
C SER A 37 26.94 14.06 -3.73
N ASP A 38 26.32 13.88 -2.55
CA ASP A 38 25.08 13.09 -2.43
C ASP A 38 23.95 13.64 -3.32
N ALA A 39 23.80 14.97 -3.37
CA ALA A 39 22.77 15.63 -4.16
C ALA A 39 22.98 15.41 -5.66
N GLU A 40 24.23 15.52 -6.14
CA GLU A 40 24.56 15.30 -7.54
C GLU A 40 24.42 13.84 -7.95
N LEU A 41 24.85 12.92 -7.08
CA LEU A 41 24.68 11.48 -7.29
C LEU A 41 23.19 11.13 -7.36
N SER A 42 22.38 11.64 -6.44
CA SER A 42 20.92 11.45 -6.45
C SER A 42 20.29 11.96 -7.75
N ARG A 43 20.64 13.18 -8.18
CA ARG A 43 20.17 13.75 -9.44
C ARG A 43 20.61 12.93 -10.67
N ARG A 44 21.84 12.42 -10.67
CA ARG A 44 22.37 11.60 -11.77
C ARG A 44 21.67 10.25 -11.85
N LEU A 45 21.47 9.59 -10.72
CA LEU A 45 20.75 8.32 -10.63
C LEU A 45 19.27 8.49 -10.99
N GLY A 46 18.61 9.55 -10.52
CA GLY A 46 17.24 9.87 -10.87
C GLY A 46 17.05 10.03 -12.39
N LYS A 47 17.94 10.78 -13.05
CA LYS A 47 17.93 10.90 -14.52
C LYS A 47 18.09 9.55 -15.22
N MET A 48 18.98 8.68 -14.73
CA MET A 48 19.16 7.33 -15.28
C MET A 48 17.89 6.48 -15.10
N SER A 49 17.28 6.50 -13.91
CA SER A 49 16.04 5.77 -13.62
C SER A 49 14.89 6.20 -14.55
N ILE A 50 14.65 7.51 -14.68
CA ILE A 50 13.61 8.05 -15.56
C ILE A 50 13.86 7.64 -17.02
N THR A 51 15.12 7.71 -17.47
CA THR A 51 15.49 7.26 -18.82
C THR A 51 15.20 5.77 -19.03
N MET A 52 15.48 4.94 -18.04
CA MET A 52 15.18 3.50 -18.10
C MET A 52 13.67 3.23 -18.11
N PHE A 53 12.89 3.94 -17.30
CA PHE A 53 11.43 3.81 -17.29
C PHE A 53 10.83 4.19 -18.65
N ALA A 54 11.31 5.28 -19.25
CA ALA A 54 10.86 5.72 -20.56
C ALA A 54 11.22 4.73 -21.69
N ARG A 55 12.40 4.10 -21.62
CA ARG A 55 12.83 3.11 -22.63
C ARG A 55 12.17 1.74 -22.47
N HIS A 56 11.75 1.38 -21.26
CA HIS A 56 11.18 0.07 -20.96
C HIS A 56 9.89 0.17 -20.11
N PRO A 57 8.82 0.81 -20.62
CA PRO A 57 7.61 1.08 -19.84
C PRO A 57 6.94 -0.20 -19.34
N GLY A 58 6.94 -1.28 -20.12
CA GLY A 58 6.36 -2.57 -19.71
C GLY A 58 7.07 -3.20 -18.50
N LEU A 59 8.40 -3.11 -18.42
CA LEU A 59 9.17 -3.62 -17.27
C LEU A 59 8.88 -2.78 -16.02
N TYR A 60 8.77 -1.47 -16.18
CA TYR A 60 8.39 -0.56 -15.10
C TYR A 60 6.98 -0.87 -14.58
N LEU A 61 5.98 -0.97 -15.47
CA LEU A 61 4.60 -1.28 -15.10
C LEU A 61 4.47 -2.64 -14.40
N ARG A 62 5.25 -3.65 -14.81
CA ARG A 62 5.31 -4.94 -14.09
C ARG A 62 5.84 -4.77 -12.67
N GLY A 63 6.83 -3.90 -12.48
CA GLY A 63 7.33 -3.51 -11.16
C GLY A 63 6.25 -2.82 -10.32
N VAL A 64 5.57 -1.82 -10.89
CA VAL A 64 4.47 -1.09 -10.25
C VAL A 64 3.33 -2.03 -9.85
N ALA A 65 2.90 -2.93 -10.74
CA ALA A 65 1.86 -3.90 -10.44
C ALA A 65 2.24 -4.82 -9.27
N ARG A 66 3.49 -5.33 -9.26
CA ARG A 66 4.01 -6.12 -8.14
C ARG A 66 4.02 -5.32 -6.84
N SER A 67 4.51 -4.08 -6.89
CA SER A 67 4.54 -3.15 -5.77
C SER A 67 3.14 -2.81 -5.23
N TRP A 68 2.15 -2.65 -6.12
CA TRP A 68 0.75 -2.43 -5.74
C TRP A 68 0.13 -3.65 -5.06
N VAL A 69 0.37 -4.86 -5.56
CA VAL A 69 -0.06 -6.10 -4.89
C VAL A 69 0.59 -6.23 -3.51
N LEU A 70 1.88 -5.89 -3.38
CA LEU A 70 2.59 -5.94 -2.11
C LEU A 70 2.11 -4.89 -1.10
N PHE A 71 1.55 -3.76 -1.54
CA PHE A 71 0.93 -2.78 -0.65
C PHE A 71 -0.21 -3.40 0.17
N TRP A 72 -1.02 -4.25 -0.46
CA TRP A 72 -2.13 -4.96 0.21
C TRP A 72 -1.69 -6.23 0.96
N ALA A 73 -0.40 -6.55 0.93
CA ALA A 73 0.14 -7.65 1.71
C ALA A 73 0.39 -7.21 3.16
N VAL A 74 0.32 -8.16 4.10
CA VAL A 74 0.65 -7.91 5.50
C VAL A 74 2.16 -7.66 5.64
N PRO A 75 2.60 -6.56 6.27
CA PRO A 75 4.02 -6.27 6.51
C PRO A 75 4.74 -7.44 7.21
N LYS A 76 5.92 -7.81 6.71
CA LYS A 76 6.72 -8.92 7.27
C LYS A 76 7.83 -8.46 8.23
N ASP A 77 8.01 -7.15 8.38
CA ASP A 77 9.22 -6.56 8.96
C ASP A 77 9.47 -6.88 10.44
N TRP A 78 8.46 -7.34 11.17
CA TRP A 78 8.54 -7.59 12.62
C TRP A 78 8.98 -9.01 13.00
N ARG A 79 9.13 -9.91 12.02
CA ARG A 79 9.54 -11.32 12.23
C ARG A 79 10.86 -11.52 13.00
N PRO A 80 11.92 -10.71 12.84
CA PRO A 80 13.19 -10.95 13.50
C PRO A 80 13.19 -10.59 15.00
N ALA A 81 12.28 -9.71 15.44
CA ALA A 81 12.23 -9.23 16.82
C ALA A 81 11.69 -10.31 17.77
N PHE A 82 10.66 -11.05 17.34
CA PHE A 82 10.00 -12.07 18.17
C PHE A 82 10.71 -13.42 18.18
N ALA A 83 11.55 -13.70 17.18
CA ALA A 83 12.33 -14.93 17.09
C ALA A 83 13.38 -15.07 18.22
N ARG A 84 13.69 -13.99 18.94
CA ARG A 84 14.68 -13.95 20.03
C ARG A 84 14.10 -14.14 21.43
N LEU A 85 12.77 -14.27 21.58
CA LEU A 85 12.11 -14.39 22.89
C LEU A 85 11.85 -15.87 23.26
N PRO A 86 12.33 -16.37 24.42
CA PRO A 86 12.07 -17.74 24.87
C PRO A 86 10.63 -17.90 25.39
N ALA A 87 10.01 -19.06 25.13
CA ALA A 87 8.68 -19.56 25.57
C ALA A 87 7.43 -18.67 25.36
N SER A 88 7.47 -17.37 25.63
CA SER A 88 6.43 -16.37 25.33
C SER A 88 6.22 -16.15 23.82
N GLY A 89 7.17 -16.59 22.99
CA GLY A 89 7.07 -16.52 21.52
C GLY A 89 5.88 -17.29 20.93
N SER A 90 5.30 -18.28 21.63
CA SER A 90 4.15 -19.03 21.10
C SER A 90 2.85 -18.23 21.08
N VAL A 91 2.53 -17.50 22.16
CA VAL A 91 1.32 -16.65 22.22
C VAL A 91 1.44 -15.48 21.25
N LEU A 92 2.61 -14.84 21.20
CA LEU A 92 2.85 -13.73 20.27
C LEU A 92 2.78 -14.17 18.81
N ARG A 93 3.24 -15.39 18.48
CA ARG A 93 3.09 -15.96 17.13
C ARG A 93 1.63 -16.16 16.75
N VAL A 94 0.80 -16.67 17.67
CA VAL A 94 -0.65 -16.86 17.42
C VAL A 94 -1.33 -15.50 17.26
N LEU A 95 -1.06 -14.55 18.15
CA LEU A 95 -1.62 -13.20 18.09
C LEU A 95 -1.28 -12.52 16.75
N TRP A 96 -0.01 -12.60 16.33
CA TRP A 96 0.44 -12.07 15.05
C TRP A 96 -0.22 -12.77 13.86
N TRP A 97 -0.39 -14.10 13.92
CA TRP A 97 -1.07 -14.84 12.86
C TRP A 97 -2.54 -14.40 12.74
N CYS A 98 -3.23 -14.26 13.86
CA CYS A 98 -4.59 -13.73 13.92
C CYS A 98 -4.66 -12.30 13.36
N GLU A 99 -3.78 -11.41 13.81
CA GLU A 99 -3.68 -10.02 13.32
C GLU A 99 -3.46 -9.97 11.80
N ALA A 100 -2.54 -10.78 11.28
CA ALA A 100 -2.25 -10.87 9.85
C ALA A 100 -3.47 -11.32 9.04
N TRP A 101 -4.26 -12.27 9.56
CA TRP A 101 -5.50 -12.69 8.90
C TRP A 101 -6.57 -11.62 8.95
N VAL A 102 -6.74 -10.95 10.09
CA VAL A 102 -7.70 -9.84 10.24
C VAL A 102 -7.40 -8.75 9.22
N PHE A 103 -6.14 -8.32 9.09
CA PHE A 103 -5.78 -7.31 8.09
C PHE A 103 -5.96 -7.79 6.65
N ARG A 104 -5.62 -9.05 6.36
CA ARG A 104 -5.80 -9.61 5.02
C ARG A 104 -7.28 -9.64 4.63
N VAL A 105 -8.16 -10.05 5.54
CA VAL A 105 -9.62 -10.05 5.33
C VAL A 105 -10.12 -8.60 5.19
N ALA A 106 -9.69 -7.69 6.07
CA ALA A 106 -10.08 -6.29 6.00
C ALA A 106 -9.70 -5.63 4.67
N TYR A 107 -8.51 -5.90 4.12
CA TYR A 107 -8.11 -5.39 2.81
C TYR A 107 -8.92 -5.98 1.65
N VAL A 108 -9.23 -7.27 1.69
CA VAL A 108 -10.10 -7.90 0.68
C VAL A 108 -11.49 -7.27 0.71
N LEU A 109 -12.06 -7.11 1.91
CA LEU A 109 -13.36 -6.45 2.08
C LEU A 109 -13.32 -4.99 1.62
N PHE A 110 -12.27 -4.25 1.99
CA PHE A 110 -12.07 -2.87 1.59
C PHE A 110 -12.04 -2.73 0.06
N LEU A 111 -11.25 -3.57 -0.62
CA LEU A 111 -11.17 -3.58 -2.08
C LEU A 111 -12.53 -3.92 -2.70
N ALA A 112 -13.24 -4.91 -2.16
CA ALA A 112 -14.56 -5.31 -2.67
C ALA A 112 -15.62 -4.19 -2.55
N VAL A 113 -15.62 -3.44 -1.46
CA VAL A 113 -16.59 -2.34 -1.26
C VAL A 113 -16.17 -1.03 -1.92
N SER A 114 -14.90 -0.88 -2.31
CA SER A 114 -14.35 0.39 -2.79
C SER A 114 -15.10 0.95 -4.00
N LEU A 115 -15.31 0.14 -5.04
CA LEU A 115 -16.00 0.56 -6.27
C LEU A 115 -17.47 0.92 -6.02
N PRO A 116 -18.29 0.09 -5.34
CA PRO A 116 -19.66 0.46 -4.97
C PRO A 116 -19.74 1.76 -4.17
N VAL A 117 -18.83 1.96 -3.20
CA VAL A 117 -18.82 3.15 -2.35
C VAL A 117 -18.50 4.40 -3.15
N LEU A 118 -17.50 4.35 -4.03
CA LEU A 118 -17.17 5.46 -4.92
C LEU A 118 -18.32 5.80 -5.87
N TRP A 119 -19.00 4.79 -6.41
CA TRP A 119 -20.20 4.97 -7.22
C TRP A 119 -21.31 5.66 -6.42
N CYS A 120 -21.65 5.16 -5.23
CA CYS A 120 -22.67 5.75 -4.37
C CYS A 120 -22.31 7.17 -3.92
N ALA A 121 -21.03 7.45 -3.67
CA ALA A 121 -20.53 8.78 -3.35
C ALA A 121 -20.78 9.75 -4.51
N ALA A 122 -20.42 9.36 -5.74
CA ALA A 122 -20.62 10.15 -6.95
C ALA A 122 -22.10 10.38 -7.26
N ALA A 123 -22.92 9.33 -7.19
CA ALA A 123 -24.35 9.39 -7.47
C ALA A 123 -25.11 10.28 -6.47
N ASN A 124 -24.70 10.27 -5.19
CA ASN A 124 -25.38 11.02 -4.13
C ASN A 124 -24.68 12.34 -3.76
N ARG A 125 -23.70 12.80 -4.55
CA ARG A 125 -22.81 13.93 -4.20
C ARG A 125 -23.53 15.23 -3.78
N ARG A 126 -24.76 15.44 -4.25
CA ARG A 126 -25.57 16.63 -3.96
C ARG A 126 -26.48 16.51 -2.73
N ARG A 127 -26.67 15.31 -2.18
CA ARG A 127 -27.50 15.09 -0.99
C ARG A 127 -26.72 15.46 0.28
N ARG A 128 -27.37 16.06 1.28
CA ARG A 128 -26.77 16.41 2.58
C ARG A 128 -27.71 16.00 3.72
N PRO A 129 -27.21 15.39 4.81
CA PRO A 129 -25.87 14.81 4.97
C PRO A 129 -25.69 13.54 4.10
N ASN A 130 -24.48 13.31 3.57
CA ASN A 130 -24.19 12.15 2.74
C ASN A 130 -23.01 11.32 3.30
N PRO A 131 -23.27 10.29 4.11
CA PRO A 131 -22.22 9.41 4.64
C PRO A 131 -21.46 8.67 3.53
N TRP A 132 -22.09 8.44 2.36
CA TRP A 132 -21.42 7.83 1.20
C TRP A 132 -20.34 8.74 0.62
N LEU A 133 -20.53 10.07 0.66
CA LEU A 133 -19.51 11.00 0.20
C LEU A 133 -18.28 10.95 1.12
N THR A 134 -18.48 10.99 2.44
CA THR A 134 -17.39 10.88 3.42
C THR A 134 -16.64 9.57 3.27
N ALA A 135 -17.36 8.42 3.23
CA ALA A 135 -16.75 7.11 3.01
C ALA A 135 -16.03 7.03 1.66
N GLY A 136 -16.60 7.62 0.60
CA GLY A 136 -15.99 7.69 -0.73
C GLY A 136 -14.68 8.47 -0.75
N LEU A 137 -14.59 9.60 -0.03
CA LEU A 137 -13.35 10.37 0.10
C LEU A 137 -12.27 9.57 0.84
N MET A 138 -12.64 8.85 1.90
CA MET A 138 -11.70 7.96 2.61
C MET A 138 -11.19 6.84 1.70
N VAL A 139 -12.10 6.18 0.97
CA VAL A 139 -11.74 5.13 0.01
C VAL A 139 -10.81 5.68 -1.07
N ALA A 140 -11.14 6.83 -1.64
CA ALA A 140 -10.33 7.48 -2.67
C ALA A 140 -8.94 7.83 -2.15
N ALA A 141 -8.83 8.34 -0.92
CA ALA A 141 -7.54 8.66 -0.30
C ALA A 141 -6.66 7.40 -0.14
N VAL A 142 -7.22 6.30 0.38
CA VAL A 142 -6.47 5.03 0.55
C VAL A 142 -6.04 4.47 -0.80
N LEU A 143 -6.92 4.46 -1.81
CA LEU A 143 -6.59 3.98 -3.15
C LEU A 143 -5.51 4.85 -3.81
N LEU A 144 -5.62 6.17 -3.71
CA LEU A 144 -4.63 7.10 -4.23
C LEU A 144 -3.28 6.89 -3.56
N SER A 145 -3.25 6.75 -2.23
CA SER A 145 -2.03 6.39 -1.49
C SER A 145 -1.45 5.07 -1.99
N SER A 146 -2.26 4.03 -2.20
CA SER A 146 -1.79 2.73 -2.71
C SER A 146 -1.12 2.85 -4.08
N CYS A 147 -1.69 3.65 -4.98
CA CYS A 147 -1.17 3.88 -6.32
C CYS A 147 0.12 4.70 -6.30
N ILE A 148 0.15 5.80 -5.54
CA ILE A 148 1.35 6.65 -5.40
C ILE A 148 2.51 5.84 -4.82
N GLN A 149 2.25 5.06 -3.76
CA GLN A 149 3.29 4.22 -3.15
C GLN A 149 3.77 3.13 -4.11
N ALA A 150 2.88 2.55 -4.92
CA ALA A 150 3.27 1.57 -5.94
C ALA A 150 4.13 2.16 -7.08
N LEU A 151 3.93 3.43 -7.43
CA LEU A 151 4.70 4.14 -8.44
C LEU A 151 6.09 4.55 -7.92
N LEU A 152 6.19 4.91 -6.63
CA LEU A 152 7.42 5.46 -6.06
C LEU A 152 8.33 4.41 -5.43
N GLU A 153 7.76 3.37 -4.81
CA GLU A 153 8.53 2.38 -4.05
C GLU A 153 8.55 1.01 -4.75
N TYR A 154 9.73 0.40 -4.79
CA TYR A 154 9.93 -0.95 -5.28
C TYR A 154 10.12 -1.96 -4.14
N GLY A 155 9.28 -3.01 -4.15
CA GLY A 155 9.58 -4.30 -3.53
C GLY A 155 9.25 -4.44 -2.04
N GLU A 156 9.09 -3.36 -1.27
CA GLU A 156 8.77 -3.39 0.17
C GLU A 156 7.60 -2.45 0.50
N ASN A 157 6.47 -2.64 -0.18
CA ASN A 157 5.36 -1.68 -0.13
C ASN A 157 4.38 -1.88 1.03
N ALA A 158 4.38 -3.06 1.65
CA ALA A 158 3.44 -3.42 2.70
C ALA A 158 3.48 -2.43 3.89
N ARG A 159 4.68 -1.95 4.26
CA ARG A 159 4.86 -1.00 5.38
C ARG A 159 4.11 0.32 5.19
N TYR A 160 3.90 0.75 3.94
CA TYR A 160 3.21 2.01 3.63
C TYR A 160 1.70 1.90 3.70
N ALA A 161 1.15 0.70 3.90
CA ALA A 161 -0.26 0.52 4.20
C ALA A 161 -0.59 0.79 5.68
N LEU A 162 0.40 0.77 6.59
CA LEU A 162 0.17 1.02 8.02
C LEU A 162 -0.54 2.36 8.30
N PRO A 163 -0.12 3.51 7.71
CA PRO A 163 -0.79 4.78 7.95
C PRO A 163 -2.20 4.87 7.35
N THR A 164 -2.52 4.03 6.37
CA THR A 164 -3.84 4.04 5.70
C THR A 164 -4.84 3.08 6.36
N GLN A 165 -4.38 2.17 7.22
CA GLN A 165 -5.24 1.19 7.91
C GLN A 165 -6.37 1.83 8.73
N PRO A 166 -6.14 2.85 9.59
CA PRO A 166 -7.24 3.45 10.36
C PRO A 166 -8.32 4.04 9.45
N LEU A 167 -7.90 4.65 8.34
CA LEU A 167 -8.80 5.27 7.36
C LEU A 167 -9.62 4.22 6.60
N ALA A 168 -8.99 3.13 6.18
CA ALA A 168 -9.65 2.01 5.52
C ALA A 168 -10.69 1.35 6.45
N THR A 169 -10.33 1.13 7.73
CA THR A 169 -11.23 0.57 8.74
C THR A 169 -12.40 1.51 9.03
N ALA A 170 -12.14 2.82 9.19
CA ALA A 170 -13.20 3.80 9.41
C ALA A 170 -14.20 3.85 8.23
N ALA A 171 -13.69 3.76 7.00
CA ALA A 171 -14.54 3.67 5.81
C ALA A 171 -15.43 2.42 5.84
N LEU A 172 -14.87 1.24 6.16
CA LEU A 172 -15.62 -0.01 6.27
C LEU A 172 -16.74 0.08 7.32
N VAL A 173 -16.43 0.61 8.50
CA VAL A 173 -17.41 0.79 9.59
C VAL A 173 -18.55 1.70 9.16
N MET A 174 -18.25 2.85 8.54
CA MET A 174 -19.28 3.77 8.05
C MET A 174 -20.17 3.14 6.96
N VAL A 175 -19.58 2.36 6.06
CA VAL A 175 -20.33 1.64 5.01
C VAL A 175 -21.26 0.61 5.63
N ALA A 176 -20.78 -0.17 6.59
CA ALA A 176 -21.59 -1.15 7.32
C ALA A 176 -22.78 -0.48 8.04
N PHE A 177 -22.55 0.63 8.76
CA PHE A 177 -23.62 1.39 9.40
C PHE A 177 -24.61 1.99 8.39
N SER A 178 -24.11 2.49 7.26
CA SER A 178 -24.96 3.10 6.23
C SER A 178 -25.82 2.06 5.51
N TRP A 179 -25.31 0.84 5.31
CA TRP A 179 -26.10 -0.28 4.78
C TRP A 179 -27.13 -0.78 5.79
N ARG A 180 -26.75 -0.95 7.06
CA ARG A 180 -27.68 -1.37 8.12
C ARG A 180 -28.88 -0.42 8.21
N ARG A 181 -28.65 0.89 8.24
CA ARG A 181 -29.73 1.90 8.26
C ARG A 181 -30.65 1.82 7.04
N ARG A 182 -30.12 1.48 5.85
CA ARG A 182 -30.94 1.33 4.63
C ARG A 182 -31.86 0.10 4.69
N ILE A 183 -31.37 -0.99 5.27
CA ILE A 183 -32.14 -2.24 5.44
C ILE A 183 -33.23 -2.06 6.50
N GLU A 184 -32.92 -1.35 7.59
CA GLU A 184 -33.85 -1.11 8.70
C GLU A 184 -34.91 -0.02 8.40
N SER A 185 -34.76 0.76 7.32
CA SER A 185 -35.76 1.77 6.90
C SER A 185 -36.88 1.09 6.08
N PRO A 186 -38.13 1.00 6.57
CA PRO A 186 -39.23 0.45 5.80
C PRO A 186 -39.50 1.32 4.57
N SER A 187 -39.81 0.70 3.42
CA SER A 187 -40.29 1.45 2.24
C SER A 187 -41.48 2.33 2.64
N PRO A 188 -41.56 3.59 2.18
CA PRO A 188 -42.71 4.42 2.45
C PRO A 188 -43.96 3.72 1.92
N ALA A 189 -44.96 3.54 2.79
CA ALA A 189 -46.24 2.96 2.42
C ALA A 189 -46.80 3.71 1.19
N PRO A 190 -47.42 3.01 0.22
CA PRO A 190 -48.01 3.66 -0.93
C PRO A 190 -48.99 4.72 -0.44
N LYS A 191 -48.80 5.96 -0.89
CA LYS A 191 -49.76 7.04 -0.63
C LYS A 191 -51.08 6.63 -1.28
N ILE A 192 -52.04 6.22 -0.48
CA ILE A 192 -53.41 6.05 -0.92
C ILE A 192 -53.94 7.46 -1.19
N SER A 193 -53.97 7.86 -2.45
CA SER A 193 -54.69 9.05 -2.90
C SER A 193 -56.19 8.77 -2.79
N GLY A 194 -56.85 9.41 -1.84
CA GLY A 194 -58.31 9.55 -1.79
C GLY A 194 -58.79 10.71 -2.63
#